data_AF-A0AAF0RLP5-F1
#
_entry.id   AF-A0AAF0RLP5-F1
#
_cell.length_a   1.000
_cell.length_b   1.000
_cell.length_c   1.000
_cell.angle_alpha   90.00
_cell.angle_beta   90.00
_cell.angle_gamma   90.00
#
_symmetry.space_group_name_H-M   'P 1'
#
loop_
_entity.id
_entity.type
_entity.pdbx_description
1 polymer ?
#
loop_
_entity_poly.entity_id
_entity_poly.type
_entity_poly.pdbx_seq_one_letter_code
_entity_poly.pdbx_strand_id
1 'polypeptide(L)'
;MDADTQNALIGFWGVLIGALLSLVASVVVPWVRDGLDRKRVAREVTATERREWLLNTIAALLEVRQTRGGHGYNPSGAAMAKFGNALNQLSVRLTKDEQPVLDVIVAMLAMVQEPRPGIETLVGESMVVLTAWVRGDIPTDRVIPEVEARAGVMFSEDRKTVGVVKKPS
;
A
#
# COMPACT_ATOMS: atom_id res chain seq x y z
N MET A 1 59.56 24.96 32.05
CA MET A 1 58.69 24.21 31.13
C MET A 1 58.13 25.26 30.20
N ASP A 2 58.64 25.30 28.98
CA ASP A 2 58.54 26.48 28.12
C ASP A 2 57.24 26.45 27.29
N ALA A 3 56.72 27.63 26.95
CA ALA A 3 55.44 27.79 26.25
C ALA A 3 55.39 27.05 24.90
N ASP A 4 56.55 26.90 24.24
CA ASP A 4 56.68 26.15 22.99
C ASP A 4 56.45 24.65 23.16
N THR A 5 56.82 24.08 24.33
CA THR A 5 56.57 22.68 24.64
C THR A 5 55.08 22.41 24.89
N GLN A 6 54.37 23.35 25.50
CA GLN A 6 52.91 23.25 25.71
C GLN A 6 52.13 23.36 24.40
N ASN A 7 52.50 24.28 23.52
CA ASN A 7 51.85 24.42 22.21
C ASN A 7 52.08 23.20 21.31
N ALA A 8 53.28 22.62 21.33
CA ALA A 8 53.57 21.38 20.61
C ALA A 8 52.77 20.19 21.14
N LEU A 9 52.60 20.08 22.47
CA LEU A 9 51.76 19.06 23.10
C LEU A 9 50.29 19.21 22.72
N ILE A 10 49.74 20.42 22.72
CA ILE A 10 48.35 20.69 22.32
C ILE A 10 48.12 20.32 20.85
N GLY A 11 49.06 20.69 19.96
CA GLY A 11 49.00 20.30 18.54
C GLY A 11 49.04 18.79 18.34
N PHE A 12 49.92 18.10 19.08
CA PHE A 12 50.02 16.63 19.04
C PHE A 12 48.73 15.94 19.52
N TRP A 13 48.14 16.40 20.63
CA TRP A 13 46.86 15.88 21.12
C TRP A 13 45.71 16.14 20.14
N GLY A 14 45.68 17.29 19.48
CA GLY A 14 44.69 17.59 18.44
C GLY A 14 44.77 16.63 17.25
N VAL A 15 45.97 16.32 16.78
CA VAL A 15 46.19 15.34 15.69
C VAL A 15 45.79 13.93 16.12
N LEU A 16 46.14 13.52 17.34
CA LEU A 16 45.76 12.22 17.90
C LEU A 16 44.24 12.04 17.99
N ILE A 17 43.53 13.07 18.48
CA ILE A 17 42.06 13.04 18.58
C ILE A 17 41.42 13.00 17.19
N GLY A 18 41.92 13.80 16.24
CA GLY A 18 41.43 13.79 14.86
C GLY A 18 41.64 12.45 14.16
N ALA A 19 42.80 11.82 14.35
CA ALA A 19 43.10 10.50 13.83
C ALA A 19 42.20 9.42 14.46
N LEU A 20 41.96 9.49 15.77
CA LEU A 20 41.09 8.56 16.48
C LEU A 20 39.63 8.68 16.01
N LEU A 21 39.11 9.89 15.85
CA LEU A 21 37.76 10.13 15.33
C LEU A 21 37.60 9.65 13.88
N SER A 22 38.63 9.82 13.05
CA SER A 22 38.63 9.34 11.66
C SER A 22 38.63 7.81 11.59
N LEU A 23 39.34 7.16 12.51
CA LEU A 23 39.37 5.70 12.64
C LEU A 23 38.00 5.15 13.12
N VAL A 24 37.37 5.82 14.08
CA VAL A 24 36.03 5.44 14.57
C VAL A 24 34.98 5.66 13.48
N ALA A 25 35.06 6.77 12.74
CA ALA A 25 34.15 7.04 11.64
C ALA A 25 34.25 5.98 10.53
N SER A 26 35.44 5.51 10.18
CA SER A 26 35.60 4.49 9.13
C SER A 26 35.00 3.13 9.50
N VAL A 27 34.97 2.78 10.79
CA VAL A 27 34.39 1.52 11.29
C VAL A 27 32.86 1.61 11.47
N VAL A 28 32.34 2.77 11.88
CA VAL A 28 30.90 2.94 12.18
C VAL A 28 30.07 3.21 10.91
N VAL A 29 30.64 3.87 9.90
CA VAL A 29 29.92 4.23 8.65
C VAL A 29 29.33 3.02 7.91
N PRO A 30 30.03 1.87 7.74
CA PRO A 30 29.45 0.67 7.11
C PRO A 30 28.20 0.14 7.85
N TRP A 31 28.22 0.13 9.19
CA TRP A 31 27.11 -0.37 10.02
C TRP A 31 25.88 0.54 9.97
N VAL A 32 26.08 1.86 9.90
CA VAL A 32 24.99 2.84 9.75
C VAL A 32 24.38 2.77 8.36
N ARG A 33 25.22 2.57 7.32
CA ARG A 33 24.77 2.39 5.93
C ARG A 33 23.96 1.09 5.79
N ASP A 34 24.44 -0.02 6.34
CA ASP A 34 23.74 -1.31 6.31
C ASP A 34 22.40 -1.28 7.06
N GLY A 35 22.29 -0.49 8.13
CA GLY A 35 21.03 -0.31 8.87
C GLY A 35 19.97 0.49 8.11
N LEU A 36 20.38 1.43 7.26
CA LEU A 36 19.49 2.21 6.40
C LEU A 36 19.07 1.43 5.15
N ASP A 37 20.01 0.73 4.52
CA ASP A 37 19.75 -0.09 3.32
C ASP A 37 18.84 -1.28 3.65
N ARG A 38 19.02 -1.96 4.80
CA ARG A 38 18.11 -3.04 5.24
C ARG A 38 16.69 -2.55 5.47
N LYS A 39 16.51 -1.36 6.04
CA LYS A 39 15.17 -0.77 6.25
C LYS A 39 14.50 -0.38 4.94
N ARG A 40 15.29 0.09 3.97
CA ARG A 40 14.77 0.46 2.64
C ARG A 40 14.37 -0.78 1.85
N VAL A 41 15.22 -1.80 1.81
CA VAL A 41 14.94 -3.10 1.17
C VAL A 41 13.73 -3.77 1.81
N ALA A 42 13.60 -3.78 3.14
CA ALA A 42 12.43 -4.35 3.81
C ALA A 42 11.12 -3.61 3.46
N ARG A 43 11.17 -2.28 3.29
CA ARG A 43 10.01 -1.48 2.84
C ARG A 43 9.65 -1.75 1.38
N GLU A 44 10.65 -1.93 0.53
CA GLU A 44 10.44 -2.22 -0.89
C GLU A 44 9.89 -3.64 -1.10
N VAL A 45 10.41 -4.64 -0.39
CA VAL A 45 9.89 -6.02 -0.42
C VAL A 45 8.43 -6.07 0.03
N THR A 46 8.10 -5.45 1.16
CA THR A 46 6.72 -5.41 1.67
C THR A 46 5.77 -4.63 0.77
N ALA A 47 6.22 -3.59 0.06
CA ALA A 47 5.41 -2.90 -0.95
C ALA A 47 5.14 -3.76 -2.18
N THR A 48 6.14 -4.54 -2.61
CA THR A 48 6.05 -5.41 -3.78
C THR A 48 5.14 -6.60 -3.52
N GLU A 49 5.26 -7.22 -2.34
CA GLU A 49 4.36 -8.28 -1.88
C GLU A 49 2.91 -7.77 -1.78
N ARG A 50 2.68 -6.59 -1.18
CA ARG A 50 1.34 -5.98 -1.10
C ARG A 50 0.71 -5.77 -2.48
N ARG A 51 1.52 -5.31 -3.45
CA ARG A 51 1.08 -5.14 -4.83
C ARG A 51 0.62 -6.45 -5.46
N GLU A 52 1.39 -7.52 -5.27
CA GLU A 52 1.04 -8.83 -5.81
C GLU A 52 -0.27 -9.35 -5.23
N TRP A 53 -0.46 -9.25 -3.91
CA TRP A 53 -1.69 -9.71 -3.25
C TRP A 53 -2.93 -8.90 -3.67
N LEU A 54 -2.79 -7.57 -3.81
CA LEU A 54 -3.89 -6.75 -4.29
C LEU A 54 -4.25 -7.06 -5.74
N LEU A 55 -3.24 -7.21 -6.63
CA LEU A 55 -3.48 -7.58 -8.02
C LEU A 55 -4.12 -8.96 -8.15
N ASN A 56 -3.71 -9.93 -7.32
CA ASN A 56 -4.33 -11.26 -7.27
C ASN A 56 -5.81 -11.16 -6.84
N THR A 57 -6.11 -10.34 -5.84
CA THR A 57 -7.50 -10.13 -5.37
C THR A 57 -8.36 -9.45 -6.43
N ILE A 58 -7.82 -8.45 -7.13
CA ILE A 58 -8.49 -7.79 -8.25
C ILE A 58 -8.70 -8.74 -9.42
N ALA A 59 -7.70 -9.56 -9.76
CA ALA A 59 -7.81 -10.56 -10.83
C ALA A 59 -8.91 -11.59 -10.52
N ALA A 60 -8.98 -12.08 -9.28
CA ALA A 60 -10.02 -12.99 -8.84
C ALA A 60 -11.41 -12.31 -8.88
N LEU A 61 -11.51 -11.03 -8.54
CA LEU A 61 -12.76 -10.26 -8.66
C LEU A 61 -13.21 -10.11 -10.13
N LEU A 62 -12.27 -9.85 -11.03
CA LEU A 62 -12.55 -9.79 -12.48
C LEU A 62 -13.02 -11.15 -13.01
N GLU A 63 -12.45 -12.26 -12.53
CA GLU A 63 -12.89 -13.62 -12.87
C GLU A 63 -14.35 -13.86 -12.43
N VAL A 64 -14.73 -13.39 -11.23
CA VAL A 64 -16.13 -13.42 -10.76
C VAL A 64 -17.04 -12.60 -11.68
N ARG A 65 -16.60 -11.42 -12.13
CA ARG A 65 -17.37 -10.57 -13.06
C ARG A 65 -17.53 -11.25 -14.43
N GLN A 66 -16.46 -11.79 -14.99
CA GLN A 66 -16.46 -12.42 -16.32
C GLN A 66 -17.30 -13.68 -16.37
N THR A 67 -17.23 -14.53 -15.33
CA THR A 67 -18.04 -15.75 -15.24
C THR A 67 -19.54 -15.45 -15.20
N ARG A 68 -19.94 -14.30 -14.63
CA ARG A 68 -21.33 -13.81 -14.65
C ARG A 68 -21.78 -13.24 -15.99
N GLY A 69 -20.90 -12.55 -16.72
CA GLY A 69 -21.22 -11.95 -18.02
C GLY A 69 -21.28 -12.97 -19.17
N GLY A 70 -20.59 -14.10 -19.03
CA GLY A 70 -20.44 -15.08 -20.10
C GLY A 70 -21.48 -16.21 -20.11
N HIS A 71 -21.98 -16.66 -18.95
CA HIS A 71 -22.86 -17.84 -18.84
C HIS A 71 -23.97 -17.56 -17.82
N GLY A 72 -25.21 -17.90 -18.17
CA GLY A 72 -26.42 -17.57 -17.43
C GLY A 72 -26.31 -17.70 -15.90
N TYR A 73 -26.56 -16.57 -15.23
CA TYR A 73 -26.97 -16.37 -13.83
C TYR A 73 -26.44 -17.32 -12.74
N ASN A 74 -25.22 -17.84 -12.86
CA ASN A 74 -24.58 -18.51 -11.73
C ASN A 74 -23.08 -18.21 -11.75
N PRO A 75 -22.57 -17.27 -10.92
CA PRO A 75 -21.13 -17.20 -10.69
C PRO A 75 -20.69 -18.60 -10.24
N SER A 76 -19.77 -19.20 -10.99
CA SER A 76 -19.18 -20.47 -10.60
C SER A 76 -18.72 -20.36 -9.15
N GLY A 77 -19.21 -21.23 -8.26
CA GLY A 77 -18.80 -21.24 -6.85
C GLY A 77 -17.27 -21.30 -6.69
N ALA A 78 -16.57 -21.84 -7.70
CA ALA A 78 -15.11 -21.83 -7.77
C ALA A 78 -14.51 -20.41 -7.93
N ALA A 79 -15.10 -19.54 -8.75
CA ALA A 79 -14.62 -18.16 -8.91
C ALA A 79 -14.84 -17.34 -7.63
N MET A 80 -15.99 -17.51 -6.99
CA MET A 80 -16.29 -16.86 -5.72
C MET A 80 -15.37 -17.37 -4.59
N ALA A 81 -15.06 -18.67 -4.56
CA ALA A 81 -14.13 -19.25 -3.61
C ALA A 81 -12.68 -18.76 -3.82
N LYS A 82 -12.24 -18.63 -5.08
CA LYS A 82 -10.93 -18.02 -5.41
C LYS A 82 -10.84 -16.58 -4.92
N PHE A 83 -11.88 -15.78 -5.16
CA PHE A 83 -11.94 -14.40 -4.64
C PHE A 83 -11.90 -14.37 -3.11
N GLY A 84 -12.70 -15.20 -2.43
CA GLY A 84 -12.70 -15.29 -0.97
C GLY A 84 -11.33 -15.68 -0.40
N ASN A 85 -10.63 -16.61 -1.04
CA ASN A 85 -9.27 -16.99 -0.63
C ASN A 85 -8.27 -15.83 -0.83
N ALA A 86 -8.31 -15.16 -1.98
CA ALA A 86 -7.43 -14.02 -2.26
C ALA A 86 -7.69 -12.85 -1.29
N LEU A 87 -8.97 -12.55 -0.99
CA LEU A 87 -9.35 -11.54 -0.03
C LEU A 87 -8.87 -11.88 1.39
N ASN A 88 -8.99 -13.14 1.81
CA ASN A 88 -8.46 -13.59 3.10
C ASN A 88 -6.95 -13.44 3.17
N GLN A 89 -6.22 -13.85 2.13
CA GLN A 89 -4.76 -13.71 2.06
C GLN A 89 -4.31 -12.25 2.11
N LEU A 90 -5.06 -11.34 1.48
CA LEU A 90 -4.85 -9.90 1.55
C LEU A 90 -5.16 -9.38 2.97
N SER A 91 -6.29 -9.75 3.56
CA SER A 91 -6.73 -9.26 4.88
C SER A 91 -5.75 -9.57 6.02
N VAL A 92 -5.10 -10.74 5.98
CA VAL A 92 -4.11 -11.15 6.99
C VAL A 92 -2.82 -10.33 6.90
N ARG A 93 -2.55 -9.73 5.74
CA ARG A 93 -1.30 -8.99 5.46
C ARG A 93 -1.46 -7.48 5.51
N LEU A 94 -2.70 -6.99 5.47
CA LEU A 94 -2.97 -5.57 5.63
C LEU A 94 -2.87 -5.18 7.10
N THR A 95 -2.32 -3.99 7.32
CA THR A 95 -2.30 -3.35 8.63
C THR A 95 -3.69 -2.79 8.97
N LYS A 96 -3.95 -2.52 10.25
CA LYS A 96 -5.24 -1.93 10.70
C LYS A 96 -5.55 -0.60 10.00
N ASP A 97 -4.52 0.16 9.67
CA ASP A 97 -4.66 1.45 8.99
C ASP A 97 -5.08 1.29 7.52
N GLU A 98 -4.88 0.11 6.94
CA GLU A 98 -5.23 -0.24 5.55
C GLU A 98 -6.62 -0.89 5.41
N GLN A 99 -7.41 -0.92 6.48
CA GLN A 99 -8.81 -1.34 6.47
C GLN A 99 -9.66 -0.67 5.34
N PRO A 100 -9.49 0.63 5.02
CA PRO A 100 -10.22 1.26 3.92
C PRO A 100 -10.08 0.56 2.56
N VAL A 101 -8.95 -0.11 2.31
CA VAL A 101 -8.68 -0.84 1.07
C VAL A 101 -9.57 -2.09 0.98
N LEU A 102 -9.74 -2.80 2.09
CA LEU A 102 -10.64 -3.95 2.17
C LEU A 102 -12.09 -3.52 1.99
N ASP A 103 -12.49 -2.41 2.61
CA ASP A 103 -13.85 -1.89 2.52
C ASP A 103 -14.23 -1.59 1.05
N VAL A 104 -13.30 -1.00 0.28
CA VAL A 104 -13.48 -0.76 -1.16
C VAL A 104 -13.58 -2.07 -1.95
N ILE A 105 -12.71 -3.06 -1.69
CA ILE A 105 -12.74 -4.34 -2.40
C ILE A 105 -14.04 -5.11 -2.14
N VAL A 106 -14.54 -5.09 -0.90
CA VAL A 106 -15.82 -5.70 -0.52
C VAL A 106 -16.99 -4.98 -1.18
N ALA A 107 -16.97 -3.65 -1.23
CA ALA A 107 -17.96 -2.86 -1.96
C ALA A 107 -17.97 -3.19 -3.45
N MET A 108 -16.80 -3.33 -4.08
CA MET A 108 -16.70 -3.74 -5.49
C MET A 108 -17.26 -5.14 -5.71
N LEU A 109 -17.04 -6.08 -4.79
CA LEU A 109 -17.66 -7.40 -4.85
C LEU A 109 -19.19 -7.29 -4.82
N ALA A 110 -19.77 -6.48 -3.92
CA ALA A 110 -21.21 -6.27 -3.86
C ALA A 110 -21.76 -5.69 -5.17
N MET A 111 -21.04 -4.73 -5.77
CA MET A 111 -21.37 -4.14 -7.08
C MET A 111 -21.34 -5.17 -8.22
N VAL A 112 -20.37 -6.10 -8.20
CA VAL A 112 -20.29 -7.21 -9.16
C VAL A 112 -21.40 -8.24 -8.91
N GLN A 113 -21.82 -8.40 -7.66
CA GLN A 113 -22.85 -9.37 -7.29
C GLN A 113 -24.28 -8.92 -7.63
N GLU A 114 -24.56 -7.63 -7.51
CA GLU A 114 -25.83 -7.01 -7.86
C GLU A 114 -25.61 -5.90 -8.91
N PRO A 115 -25.34 -6.26 -10.17
CA PRO A 115 -25.08 -5.28 -11.21
C PRO A 115 -26.34 -4.46 -11.48
N ARG A 116 -26.26 -3.15 -11.24
CA ARG A 116 -27.30 -2.16 -11.62
C ARG A 116 -26.81 -1.36 -12.83
N PRO A 117 -27.71 -0.82 -13.66
CA PRO A 117 -27.31 0.05 -14.77
C PRO A 117 -26.46 1.23 -14.28
N GLY A 118 -25.31 1.47 -14.91
CA GLY A 118 -24.36 2.53 -14.53
C GLY A 118 -23.29 2.14 -13.49
N ILE A 119 -23.30 0.90 -12.99
CA ILE A 119 -22.33 0.41 -11.97
C ILE A 119 -20.99 -0.05 -12.58
N GLU A 120 -20.97 -0.43 -13.86
CA GLU A 120 -19.78 -0.98 -14.52
C GLU A 120 -18.59 -0.01 -14.53
N THR A 121 -18.87 1.28 -14.71
CA THR A 121 -17.91 2.38 -14.59
C THR A 121 -17.40 2.55 -13.16
N LEU A 122 -18.22 2.26 -12.14
CA LEU A 122 -17.86 2.43 -10.72
C LEU A 122 -16.78 1.43 -10.28
N VAL A 123 -16.91 0.18 -10.70
CA VAL A 123 -15.92 -0.87 -10.41
C VAL A 123 -14.58 -0.54 -11.09
N GLY A 124 -14.62 -0.06 -12.35
CA GLY A 124 -13.44 0.37 -13.08
C GLY A 124 -12.72 1.54 -12.40
N GLU A 125 -13.45 2.59 -12.02
CA GLU A 125 -12.88 3.75 -11.32
C GLU A 125 -12.30 3.38 -9.95
N SER A 126 -12.97 2.48 -9.22
CA SER A 126 -12.46 1.96 -7.94
C SER A 126 -11.15 1.20 -8.12
N MET A 127 -11.00 0.39 -9.18
CA MET A 127 -9.74 -0.30 -9.51
C MET A 127 -8.60 0.68 -9.81
N VAL A 128 -8.88 1.80 -10.46
CA VAL A 128 -7.88 2.84 -10.75
C VAL A 128 -7.33 3.42 -9.45
N VAL A 129 -8.20 3.74 -8.49
CA VAL A 129 -7.78 4.27 -7.17
C VAL A 129 -6.97 3.24 -6.40
N LEU A 130 -7.39 1.97 -6.36
CA LEU A 130 -6.64 0.89 -5.70
C LEU A 130 -5.25 0.69 -6.33
N THR A 131 -5.15 0.82 -7.66
CA THR A 131 -3.88 0.73 -8.37
C THR A 131 -2.95 1.91 -8.04
N ALA A 132 -3.51 3.12 -7.93
CA ALA A 132 -2.76 4.33 -7.54
C ALA A 132 -2.29 4.26 -6.08
N TRP A 133 -3.12 3.73 -5.17
CA TRP A 133 -2.74 3.44 -3.79
C TRP A 133 -1.55 2.47 -3.73
N VAL A 134 -1.59 1.37 -4.47
CA VAL A 134 -0.49 0.39 -4.52
C VAL A 134 0.81 0.97 -5.06
N ARG A 135 0.74 1.93 -5.99
CA ARG A 135 1.92 2.64 -6.48
C ARG A 135 2.50 3.61 -5.43
N GLY A 136 1.75 3.92 -4.39
CA GLY A 136 2.08 4.96 -3.40
C GLY A 136 1.72 6.37 -3.87
N ASP A 137 0.95 6.51 -4.94
CA ASP A 137 0.51 7.82 -5.48
C ASP A 137 -0.57 8.44 -4.59
N ILE A 138 -1.33 7.62 -3.86
CA ILE A 138 -2.43 8.03 -2.98
C ILE A 138 -2.21 7.41 -1.59
N PRO A 139 -2.23 8.20 -0.51
CA PRO A 139 -2.13 7.66 0.85
C PRO A 139 -3.44 6.96 1.25
N THR A 140 -3.33 6.01 2.18
CA THR A 140 -4.44 5.10 2.55
C THR A 140 -5.69 5.84 3.05
N ASP A 141 -5.54 6.95 3.77
CA ASP A 141 -6.62 7.80 4.26
C ASP A 141 -7.41 8.50 3.12
N ARG A 142 -6.81 8.62 1.93
CA ARG A 142 -7.41 9.22 0.75
C ARG A 142 -8.07 8.20 -0.19
N VAL A 143 -7.93 6.90 0.06
CA VAL A 143 -8.48 5.83 -0.80
C VAL A 143 -10.00 5.95 -0.92
N ILE A 144 -10.74 6.00 0.20
CA ILE A 144 -12.21 6.12 0.17
C ILE A 144 -12.65 7.43 -0.48
N PRO A 145 -12.16 8.62 -0.06
CA PRO A 145 -12.55 9.88 -0.69
C PRO A 145 -12.31 9.93 -2.21
N GLU A 146 -11.21 9.34 -2.69
CA GLU A 146 -10.90 9.31 -4.12
C GLU A 146 -11.81 8.33 -4.88
N VAL A 147 -12.16 7.19 -4.30
CA VAL A 147 -13.16 6.28 -4.87
C VAL A 147 -14.51 6.98 -4.94
N GLU A 148 -14.93 7.65 -3.87
CA GLU A 148 -16.19 8.39 -3.83
C GLU A 148 -16.25 9.49 -4.89
N ALA A 149 -15.16 10.26 -5.05
CA ALA A 149 -15.08 11.33 -6.04
C ALA A 149 -15.08 10.81 -7.49
N ARG A 150 -14.35 9.74 -7.78
CA ARG A 150 -14.18 9.22 -9.15
C ARG A 150 -15.32 8.32 -9.59
N ALA A 151 -15.73 7.39 -8.73
CA ALA A 151 -16.88 6.55 -9.01
C ALA A 151 -18.19 7.32 -8.80
N GLY A 152 -18.24 8.40 -8.01
CA GLY A 152 -19.52 9.08 -7.72
C GLY A 152 -20.40 8.23 -6.81
N VAL A 153 -19.76 7.53 -5.87
CA VAL A 153 -20.41 6.70 -4.86
C VAL A 153 -20.20 7.34 -3.49
N MET A 154 -21.07 7.01 -2.53
CA MET A 154 -20.85 7.31 -1.12
C MET A 154 -20.85 6.00 -0.34
N PHE A 155 -19.81 5.78 0.44
CA PHE A 155 -19.80 4.71 1.43
C PHE A 155 -20.71 5.12 2.58
N SER A 156 -21.46 4.16 3.12
CA SER A 156 -22.17 4.35 4.38
C SER A 156 -21.17 4.59 5.52
N GLU A 157 -21.61 5.21 6.62
CA GLU A 157 -20.74 5.46 7.79
C GLU A 157 -20.12 4.17 8.36
N ASP A 158 -20.83 3.05 8.23
CA ASP A 158 -20.34 1.72 8.62
C ASP A 158 -19.47 1.03 7.54
N ARG A 159 -19.27 1.67 6.38
CA ARG A 159 -18.48 1.26 5.21
C ARG A 159 -18.84 -0.09 4.61
N LYS A 160 -20.00 -0.63 4.98
CA LYS A 160 -20.48 -1.93 4.50
C LYS A 160 -21.38 -1.83 3.29
N THR A 161 -21.93 -0.65 3.02
CA THR A 161 -22.85 -0.42 1.92
C THR A 161 -22.42 0.80 1.11
N VAL A 162 -22.77 0.79 -0.18
CA VAL A 162 -22.43 1.87 -1.10
C VAL A 162 -23.68 2.39 -1.78
N GLY A 163 -23.92 3.69 -1.65
CA GLY A 163 -24.96 4.43 -2.35
C GLY A 163 -24.40 5.12 -3.60
N VAL A 164 -25.18 5.17 -4.67
CA VAL A 164 -24.82 5.97 -5.86
C VAL A 164 -25.26 7.41 -5.63
N VAL A 165 -24.34 8.37 -5.74
CA VAL A 165 -24.68 9.79 -5.68
C VAL A 165 -25.19 10.20 -7.05
N LYS A 166 -26.47 10.53 -7.15
CA LYS A 166 -27.04 11.10 -8.38
C LYS A 166 -26.36 12.45 -8.62
N LYS A 167 -25.44 12.54 -9.58
CA LYS A 167 -24.92 13.84 -10.02
C LYS A 167 -26.12 14.70 -10.46
N PRO A 168 -26.31 15.92 -9.92
CA PRO A 168 -27.34 16.80 -10.43
C PRO A 168 -27.05 17.06 -11.91
N SER A 169 -28.08 16.83 -12.72
CA SER A 169 -28.05 17.06 -14.18
C SER A 169 -28.06 18.54 -14.50
#